data_AF-A0A3R7Y2M6-F1
#
_entry.id   AF-A0A3R7Y2M6-F1
#
_cell.length_a   1.000
_cell.length_b   1.000
_cell.length_c   1.000
_cell.angle_alpha   90.00
_cell.angle_beta   90.00
_cell.angle_gamma   90.00
#
_symmetry.space_group_name_H-M   'P 1'
#
loop_
_entity.id
_entity.type
_entity.pdbx_description
1 polymer ?
#
loop_
_entity_poly.entity_id
_entity_poly.type
_entity_poly.pdbx_seq_one_letter_code
_entity_poly.pdbx_strand_id
1 'polypeptide(L)'
;MALDNENIPIGVILSSAAPTVLFVILFNTGDDDLAGLWAASLAIYVFFLIKQLYYKDGRRLMLMSLGQSAIFSFFIWIAYFLLFGHPWDWHSGQFLLISLLPLIPPTIMLSSDQLQRFSVRETISLRTGAVLSFPICLAMCIPAIVAMEILTV
;
A
#
# COMPACT_ATOMS: atom_id res chain seq x y z
N MET A 1 21.84 -25.91 11.22
CA MET A 1 21.35 -24.52 11.16
C MET A 1 20.03 -24.56 10.44
N ALA A 2 18.94 -24.42 11.17
CA ALA A 2 17.60 -24.63 10.64
C ALA A 2 17.24 -23.55 9.61
N LEU A 3 16.91 -23.99 8.40
CA LEU A 3 16.23 -23.23 7.35
C LEU A 3 14.74 -23.05 7.71
N ASP A 4 14.47 -22.61 8.95
CA ASP A 4 13.10 -22.48 9.44
C ASP A 4 12.46 -21.21 8.87
N ASN A 5 11.74 -21.42 7.77
CA ASN A 5 10.61 -20.62 7.32
C ASN A 5 10.91 -19.14 7.01
N GLU A 6 11.70 -18.87 5.97
CA GLU A 6 11.72 -17.56 5.27
C GLU A 6 10.44 -17.32 4.44
N ASN A 7 9.27 -17.77 4.92
CA ASN A 7 8.00 -17.41 4.33
C ASN A 7 7.63 -15.97 4.71
N ILE A 8 6.99 -15.24 3.80
CA ILE A 8 6.32 -13.97 4.14
C ILE A 8 5.37 -14.29 5.29
N PRO A 9 5.45 -13.61 6.45
CA PRO A 9 4.63 -14.00 7.59
C PRO A 9 3.17 -13.88 7.18
N ILE A 10 2.41 -14.96 7.30
CA ILE A 10 0.98 -14.97 6.97
C ILE A 10 0.25 -13.85 7.72
N GLY A 11 0.66 -13.56 8.96
CA GLY A 11 0.13 -12.44 9.74
C GLY A 11 0.33 -11.06 9.11
N VAL A 12 1.37 -10.87 8.29
CA VAL A 12 1.63 -9.64 7.55
C VAL A 12 0.76 -9.53 6.29
N ILE A 13 0.54 -10.65 5.59
CA ILE A 13 -0.38 -10.70 4.45
C ILE A 13 -1.81 -10.45 4.92
N LEU A 14 -2.20 -11.08 6.03
CA LEU A 14 -3.54 -10.90 6.61
C LEU A 14 -3.73 -9.47 7.14
N SER A 15 -2.71 -8.88 7.76
CA SER A 15 -2.80 -7.50 8.24
C SER A 15 -2.78 -6.46 7.13
N SER A 16 -2.22 -6.77 5.95
CA SER A 16 -2.30 -5.88 4.79
C SER A 16 -3.63 -6.02 4.02
N ALA A 17 -4.20 -7.22 3.96
CA ALA A 17 -5.45 -7.44 3.21
C ALA A 17 -6.64 -6.66 3.78
N ALA A 18 -6.82 -6.64 5.11
CA ALA A 18 -7.98 -5.99 5.75
C ALA A 18 -8.11 -4.48 5.43
N PRO A 19 -7.09 -3.63 5.68
CA PRO A 19 -7.16 -2.21 5.33
C PRO A 19 -7.27 -1.97 3.81
N THR A 20 -6.68 -2.84 2.99
CA THR A 20 -6.81 -2.73 1.53
C THR A 20 -8.25 -2.98 1.07
N VAL A 21 -8.89 -4.05 1.56
CA VAL A 21 -10.28 -4.38 1.21
C VAL A 21 -11.24 -3.34 1.77
N LEU A 22 -11.06 -2.93 3.04
CA LEU A 22 -11.91 -1.93 3.66
C LEU A 22 -11.85 -0.58 2.94
N PHE A 23 -10.68 -0.17 2.43
CA PHE A 23 -10.56 1.06 1.65
C PHE A 23 -11.41 1.01 0.36
N VAL A 24 -11.35 -0.11 -0.34
CA VAL A 24 -12.10 -0.33 -1.59
C VAL A 24 -13.62 -0.34 -1.33
N ILE A 25 -14.06 -0.87 -0.18
CA ILE A 25 -15.48 -0.91 0.19
C ILE A 25 -15.96 0.47 0.68
N LEU A 26 -15.19 1.12 1.57
CA LEU A 26 -15.52 2.40 2.18
C LEU A 26 -15.98 3.44 1.16
N PHE A 27 -15.24 3.61 0.07
CA PHE A 27 -15.56 4.63 -0.92
C PHE A 27 -16.70 4.25 -1.86
N ASN A 28 -17.06 2.96 -1.96
CA ASN A 28 -18.26 2.56 -2.69
C ASN A 28 -19.53 2.83 -1.89
N THR A 29 -19.47 2.78 -0.55
CA THR A 29 -20.64 2.97 0.31
C THR A 29 -20.73 4.38 0.89
N GLY A 30 -19.61 5.10 1.02
CA GLY A 30 -19.55 6.40 1.69
C GLY A 30 -19.89 6.33 3.18
N ASP A 31 -19.75 5.14 3.79
CA ASP A 31 -20.21 4.86 5.15
C ASP A 31 -19.13 5.22 6.18
N ASP A 32 -19.46 6.15 7.07
CA ASP A 32 -18.56 6.63 8.13
C ASP A 32 -18.12 5.52 9.10
N ASP A 33 -18.97 4.50 9.33
CA ASP A 33 -18.62 3.36 10.18
C ASP A 33 -17.52 2.51 9.53
N LEU A 34 -17.58 2.36 8.21
CA LEU A 34 -16.52 1.73 7.42
C LEU A 34 -15.23 2.56 7.43
N ALA A 35 -15.33 3.89 7.55
CA ALA A 35 -14.15 4.77 7.65
C ALA A 35 -13.41 4.52 8.97
N GLY A 36 -14.16 4.43 10.07
CA GLY A 36 -13.64 4.09 11.39
C GLY A 36 -12.99 2.71 11.42
N LEU A 37 -13.64 1.70 10.83
CA LEU A 37 -13.10 0.34 10.71
C LEU A 37 -11.82 0.30 9.86
N TRP A 38 -11.81 1.02 8.74
CA TRP A 38 -10.64 1.15 7.89
C TRP A 38 -9.47 1.77 8.67
N ALA A 39 -9.68 2.90 9.34
CA ALA A 39 -8.65 3.57 10.13
C ALA A 39 -8.11 2.68 11.27
N ALA A 40 -8.98 1.97 11.97
CA ALA A 40 -8.58 1.02 13.01
C ALA A 40 -7.74 -0.15 12.44
N SER A 41 -8.16 -0.71 11.31
CA SER A 41 -7.40 -1.77 10.63
C SER A 41 -6.04 -1.29 10.14
N LEU A 42 -5.94 -0.05 9.67
CA LEU A 42 -4.69 0.57 9.25
C LEU A 42 -3.75 0.82 10.44
N ALA A 43 -4.28 1.23 11.59
CA ALA A 43 -3.48 1.38 12.82
C ALA A 43 -2.91 0.04 13.30
N ILE A 44 -3.72 -1.01 13.30
CA ILE A 44 -3.28 -2.39 13.61
C ILE A 44 -2.20 -2.83 12.62
N TYR A 45 -2.41 -2.59 11.32
CA TYR A 45 -1.45 -2.87 10.28
C TYR A 45 -0.11 -2.14 10.52
N VAL A 46 -0.12 -0.85 10.84
CA VAL A 46 1.07 -0.05 11.14
C VAL A 46 1.84 -0.61 12.32
N PHE A 47 1.15 -1.06 13.38
CA PHE A 47 1.80 -1.72 14.51
C PHE A 47 2.56 -2.99 14.07
N PHE A 48 1.94 -3.85 13.26
CA PHE A 48 2.60 -5.03 12.72
C PHE A 48 3.73 -4.70 11.74
N LEU A 49 3.58 -3.66 10.94
CA LEU A 49 4.63 -3.17 10.04
C LEU A 49 5.86 -2.71 10.83
N ILE A 50 5.68 -1.91 11.87
CA ILE A 50 6.79 -1.44 12.73
C ILE A 50 7.48 -2.64 13.38
N LYS A 51 6.71 -3.58 13.93
CA LYS A 51 7.25 -4.83 14.48
C LYS A 51 8.08 -5.58 13.45
N GLN A 52 7.55 -5.74 12.24
CA GLN A 52 8.25 -6.42 11.15
C GLN A 52 9.57 -5.73 10.78
N LEU A 53 9.56 -4.39 10.67
CA LEU A 53 10.75 -3.60 10.33
C LEU A 53 11.81 -3.61 11.43
N TYR A 54 11.39 -3.76 12.69
CA TYR A 54 12.30 -3.80 13.84
C TYR A 54 13.00 -5.15 13.99
N TYR A 55 12.28 -6.26 13.78
CA TYR A 55 12.78 -7.60 14.10
C TYR A 55 13.33 -8.40 12.92
N LYS A 56 13.11 -8.00 11.65
CA LYS A 56 13.62 -8.72 10.48
C LYS A 56 14.91 -8.13 9.90
N ASP A 57 15.83 -9.03 9.55
CA ASP A 57 16.96 -8.74 8.66
C ASP A 57 16.45 -8.21 7.30
N GLY A 58 17.26 -7.38 6.62
CA GLY A 58 16.87 -6.82 5.32
C GLY A 58 15.91 -5.63 5.38
N ARG A 59 15.76 -4.99 6.55
CA ARG A 59 14.91 -3.79 6.76
C ARG A 59 15.08 -2.69 5.72
N ARG A 60 16.31 -2.46 5.27
CA ARG A 60 16.63 -1.43 4.27
C ARG A 60 15.97 -1.74 2.93
N LEU A 61 16.01 -3.00 2.50
CA LEU A 61 15.39 -3.45 1.26
C LEU A 61 13.86 -3.45 1.37
N MET A 62 13.31 -3.90 2.50
CA MET A 62 11.87 -3.79 2.77
C MET A 62 11.40 -2.33 2.71
N LEU A 63 12.11 -1.41 3.38
CA LEU A 63 11.80 0.02 3.37
C LEU A 63 11.96 0.66 2.00
N MET A 64 13.00 0.28 1.24
CA MET A 64 13.19 0.75 -0.12
C MET A 64 12.00 0.36 -0.99
N SER A 65 11.59 -0.91 -0.90
CA SER A 65 10.44 -1.42 -1.64
C SER A 65 9.14 -0.70 -1.25
N LEU A 66 8.92 -0.55 0.05
CA LEU A 66 7.74 0.11 0.59
C LEU A 66 7.67 1.58 0.18
N GLY A 67 8.79 2.29 0.34
CA GLY A 67 8.91 3.71 0.00
C GLY A 67 8.75 3.97 -1.49
N GLN A 68 9.37 3.15 -2.36
CA GLN A 68 9.18 3.26 -3.80
C GLN A 68 7.72 3.11 -4.18
N SER A 69 7.05 2.05 -3.69
CA SER A 69 5.63 1.82 -3.96
C SER A 69 4.77 3.00 -3.52
N ALA A 70 4.99 3.51 -2.30
CA ALA A 70 4.24 4.62 -1.74
C ALA A 70 4.44 5.92 -2.54
N ILE A 71 5.68 6.24 -2.93
CA ILE A 71 5.98 7.44 -3.73
C ILE A 71 5.31 7.36 -5.11
N PHE A 72 5.43 6.23 -5.81
CA PHE A 72 4.76 6.05 -7.09
C PHE A 72 3.24 6.17 -6.95
N SER A 73 2.68 5.51 -5.93
CA SER A 73 1.27 5.57 -5.62
C SER A 73 0.77 6.99 -5.33
N PHE A 74 1.55 7.78 -4.60
CA PHE A 74 1.23 9.19 -4.34
C PHE A 74 1.12 9.98 -5.65
N PHE A 75 2.09 9.85 -6.55
CA PHE A 75 2.04 10.54 -7.85
C PHE A 75 0.88 10.06 -8.74
N ILE A 76 0.53 8.78 -8.66
CA ILE A 76 -0.64 8.23 -9.34
C ILE A 76 -1.90 8.96 -8.83
N TRP A 77 -2.09 9.06 -7.51
CA TRP A 77 -3.22 9.80 -6.93
C TRP A 77 -3.27 11.27 -7.36
N ILE A 78 -2.13 11.99 -7.28
CA ILE A 78 -2.04 13.38 -7.72
C ILE A 78 -2.44 13.54 -9.19
N ALA A 79 -1.92 12.68 -10.07
CA ALA A 79 -2.27 12.73 -11.49
C ALA A 79 -3.78 12.53 -11.71
N TYR A 80 -4.40 11.60 -10.98
CA TYR A 80 -5.84 11.39 -11.07
C TYR A 80 -6.66 12.55 -10.52
N PHE A 81 -6.24 13.20 -9.44
CA PHE A 81 -6.93 14.38 -8.93
C PHE A 81 -6.85 15.56 -9.89
N LEU A 82 -5.72 15.73 -10.57
CA LEU A 82 -5.57 16.74 -11.63
C LEU A 82 -6.47 16.47 -12.84
N LEU A 83 -6.68 15.20 -13.20
CA LEU A 83 -7.47 14.82 -14.38
C LEU A 83 -8.97 14.75 -14.12
N PHE A 84 -9.37 14.32 -12.93
CA PHE A 84 -10.76 13.98 -12.62
C PHE A 84 -11.34 14.75 -11.43
N GLY A 85 -10.59 15.68 -10.84
CA GLY A 85 -11.04 16.44 -9.68
C GLY A 85 -11.04 15.63 -8.39
N HIS A 86 -11.83 16.08 -7.42
CA HIS A 86 -11.83 15.49 -6.08
C HIS A 86 -12.33 14.03 -6.11
N PRO A 87 -11.68 13.08 -5.43
CA PRO A 87 -12.10 11.67 -5.41
C PRO A 87 -13.52 11.42 -4.88
N TRP A 88 -14.08 12.36 -4.13
CA TRP A 88 -15.45 12.30 -3.61
C TRP A 88 -16.50 12.59 -4.69
N ASP A 89 -16.10 13.25 -5.78
CA ASP A 89 -16.97 13.58 -6.90
C ASP A 89 -16.97 12.48 -7.99
N TRP A 90 -16.12 11.46 -7.83
CA TRP A 90 -15.99 10.40 -8.82
C TRP A 90 -17.19 9.45 -8.77
N HIS A 91 -17.70 9.06 -9.93
CA HIS A 91 -18.68 7.98 -10.01
C HIS A 91 -18.08 6.66 -9.50
N SER A 92 -18.89 5.84 -8.81
CA SER A 92 -18.43 4.62 -8.12
C SER A 92 -17.59 3.67 -8.99
N GLY A 93 -17.98 3.45 -10.26
CA GLY A 93 -17.21 2.61 -11.19
C GLY A 93 -15.86 3.21 -11.60
N GLN A 94 -15.79 4.53 -11.75
CA GLN A 94 -14.56 5.26 -12.05
C GLN A 94 -13.62 5.24 -10.84
N PHE A 95 -14.17 5.41 -9.65
CA PHE A 95 -13.41 5.34 -8.40
C PHE A 95 -12.81 3.95 -8.18
N LEU A 96 -13.59 2.88 -8.34
CA LEU A 96 -13.09 1.50 -8.20
C LEU A 96 -11.92 1.25 -9.16
N LEU A 97 -12.06 1.64 -10.43
CA LEU A 97 -11.00 1.45 -11.41
C LEU A 97 -9.75 2.24 -11.04
N ILE A 98 -9.91 3.51 -10.65
CA ILE A 98 -8.77 4.38 -10.31
C ILE A 98 -8.08 3.92 -9.03
N SER A 99 -8.81 3.48 -8.01
CA SER A 99 -8.23 3.04 -6.73
C SER A 99 -7.42 1.74 -6.83
N LEU A 100 -7.59 0.95 -7.89
CA LEU A 100 -6.72 -0.20 -8.18
C LEU A 100 -5.38 0.19 -8.81
N LEU A 101 -5.30 1.34 -9.49
CA LEU A 101 -4.09 1.77 -10.21
C LEU A 101 -2.91 2.09 -9.27
N PRO A 102 -3.12 2.71 -8.09
CA PRO A 102 -2.11 2.85 -7.05
C PRO A 102 -1.53 1.52 -6.54
N LEU A 103 -2.17 0.38 -6.82
CA LEU A 103 -1.65 -0.96 -6.48
C LEU A 103 -0.71 -1.52 -7.56
N ILE A 104 -0.60 -0.89 -8.74
CA ILE A 104 0.31 -1.32 -9.81
C ILE A 104 1.78 -1.36 -9.34
N PRO A 105 2.33 -0.33 -8.65
CA PRO A 105 3.73 -0.36 -8.21
C PRO A 105 4.11 -1.60 -7.38
N PRO A 106 3.39 -1.97 -6.30
CA PRO A 106 3.70 -3.20 -5.58
C PRO A 106 3.49 -4.46 -6.42
N THR A 107 2.49 -4.52 -7.31
CA THR A 107 2.27 -5.69 -8.19
C THR A 107 3.41 -5.88 -9.19
N ILE A 108 3.94 -4.81 -9.79
CA ILE A 108 5.11 -4.86 -10.68
C ILE A 108 6.32 -5.37 -9.91
N MET A 109 6.55 -4.87 -8.69
CA MET A 109 7.67 -5.34 -7.89
C MET A 109 7.57 -6.81 -7.50
N LEU A 110 6.37 -7.32 -7.24
CA LEU A 110 6.18 -8.76 -6.97
C LEU A 110 6.48 -9.64 -8.19
N SER A 111 6.19 -9.15 -9.40
CA SER A 111 6.31 -9.89 -10.66
C SER A 111 7.61 -9.62 -11.43
N SER A 112 8.46 -8.70 -10.95
CA SER A 112 9.65 -8.25 -11.68
C SER A 112 10.76 -9.30 -11.71
N ASP A 113 11.16 -9.68 -12.93
CA ASP A 113 12.35 -10.51 -13.18
C ASP A 113 13.66 -9.82 -12.77
N GLN A 114 13.65 -8.50 -12.55
CA GLN A 114 14.83 -7.79 -12.03
C GLN A 114 15.21 -8.27 -10.62
N LEU A 115 14.28 -8.89 -9.90
CA LEU A 115 14.55 -9.53 -8.61
C LEU A 115 15.47 -10.75 -8.70
N GLN A 116 15.69 -11.32 -9.89
CA GLN A 116 16.60 -12.46 -10.10
C GLN A 116 18.08 -12.08 -9.91
N ARG A 117 18.41 -10.78 -9.88
CA ARG A 117 19.78 -10.28 -9.65
C ARG A 117 20.18 -10.25 -8.17
N PHE A 118 19.22 -10.44 -7.27
CA PHE A 118 19.43 -10.39 -5.82
C PHE A 118 19.56 -11.81 -5.24
N SER A 119 20.20 -11.92 -4.08
CA SER A 119 20.20 -13.18 -3.34
C SER A 119 18.78 -13.53 -2.86
N VAL A 120 18.52 -14.82 -2.59
CA VAL A 120 17.20 -15.32 -2.16
C VAL A 120 16.65 -14.51 -0.96
N ARG A 121 17.49 -14.22 0.03
CA ARG A 121 17.11 -13.44 1.22
C ARG A 121 16.75 -11.98 0.89
N GLU A 122 17.47 -11.36 -0.03
CA GLU A 122 17.21 -9.98 -0.48
C GLU A 122 15.91 -9.93 -1.29
N THR A 123 15.67 -10.91 -2.17
CA THR A 123 14.43 -11.04 -2.94
C THR A 123 13.22 -11.20 -2.03
N ILE A 124 13.32 -12.03 -0.98
CA ILE A 124 12.25 -12.20 0.01
C ILE A 124 11.99 -10.89 0.76
N SER A 125 13.04 -10.14 1.10
CA SER A 125 12.91 -8.83 1.77
C SER A 125 12.20 -7.81 0.86
N LEU A 126 12.59 -7.72 -0.41
CA LEU A 126 11.94 -6.84 -1.39
C LEU A 126 10.47 -7.21 -1.60
N ARG A 127 10.16 -8.50 -1.80
CA ARG A 127 8.76 -8.96 -1.96
C ARG A 127 7.92 -8.71 -0.72
N THR A 128 8.49 -8.90 0.48
CA THR A 128 7.82 -8.58 1.75
C THR A 128 7.49 -7.09 1.81
N GLY A 129 8.43 -6.22 1.43
CA GLY A 129 8.19 -4.78 1.35
C GLY A 129 7.08 -4.39 0.36
N ALA A 130 6.97 -5.10 -0.77
CA ALA A 130 5.94 -4.87 -1.78
C ALA A 130 4.55 -5.33 -1.31
N VAL A 131 4.45 -6.45 -0.60
CA VAL A 131 3.18 -6.87 0.03
C VAL A 131 2.75 -5.88 1.10
N LEU A 132 3.70 -5.37 1.88
CA LEU A 132 3.45 -4.38 2.92
C LEU A 132 3.01 -3.04 2.34
N SER A 133 3.37 -2.68 1.12
CA SER A 133 2.99 -1.36 0.59
C SER A 133 1.54 -1.28 0.10
N PHE A 134 0.80 -2.38 -0.08
CA PHE A 134 -0.59 -2.32 -0.59
C PHE A 134 -1.52 -1.38 0.20
N PRO A 135 -1.63 -1.47 1.55
CA PRO A 135 -2.48 -0.56 2.31
C PRO A 135 -1.98 0.88 2.25
N ILE A 136 -0.66 1.05 2.22
CA ILE A 136 0.00 2.36 2.20
C ILE A 136 -0.28 3.06 0.87
N CYS A 137 -0.21 2.34 -0.24
CA CYS A 137 -0.49 2.88 -1.57
C CYS A 137 -1.93 3.44 -1.65
N LEU A 138 -2.90 2.71 -1.10
CA LEU A 138 -4.28 3.22 -1.02
C LEU A 138 -4.38 4.42 -0.06
N ALA A 139 -3.74 4.34 1.10
CA ALA A 139 -3.71 5.43 2.08
C ALA A 139 -3.04 6.71 1.53
N MET A 140 -2.17 6.62 0.51
CA MET A 140 -1.58 7.80 -0.15
C MET A 140 -2.61 8.70 -0.83
N CYS A 141 -3.88 8.26 -0.97
CA CYS A 141 -4.99 9.12 -1.35
C CYS A 141 -5.10 10.34 -0.42
N ILE A 142 -4.98 10.15 0.90
CA ILE A 142 -5.13 11.22 1.90
C ILE A 142 -4.06 12.31 1.75
N PRO A 143 -2.75 12.02 1.81
CA PRO A 143 -1.74 13.05 1.61
C PRO A 143 -1.80 13.66 0.20
N ALA A 144 -2.26 12.92 -0.81
CA ALA A 144 -2.50 13.49 -2.14
C ALA A 144 -3.65 14.51 -2.12
N ILE A 145 -4.73 14.28 -1.36
CA ILE A 145 -5.85 15.22 -1.22
C ILE A 145 -5.31 16.50 -0.59
N VAL A 146 -4.61 16.38 0.55
CA VAL A 146 -4.02 17.52 1.26
C VAL A 146 -3.06 18.31 0.36
N ALA A 147 -2.21 17.62 -0.41
CA ALA A 147 -1.29 18.27 -1.33
C ALA A 147 -2.04 19.04 -2.43
N MET A 148 -3.12 18.47 -2.98
CA MET A 148 -3.94 19.14 -3.98
C MET A 148 -4.67 20.36 -3.42
N GLU A 149 -5.24 20.27 -2.22
CA GLU A 149 -5.88 21.41 -1.55
C GLU A 149 -4.91 22.58 -1.41
N ILE A 150 -3.66 22.33 -0.98
CA ILE A 150 -2.62 23.35 -0.87
C ILE A 150 -2.27 23.97 -2.23
N LEU A 151 -2.24 23.18 -3.30
CA LEU A 151 -1.86 23.64 -4.65
C LEU A 151 -2.98 24.43 -5.37
N THR A 152 -4.23 24.28 -4.93
CA THR A 152 -5.41 24.93 -5.55
C THR A 152 -5.90 26.17 -4.81
N VAL A 153 -5.32 26.49 -3.65
CA VAL A 153 -5.52 27.74 -2.89
C VAL A 153 -4.54 28.81 -3.37
#